data_AF-A0A431LJI5-F1
#
_entry.id   AF-A0A431LJI5-F1
#
_cell.length_a   1.000
_cell.length_b   1.000
_cell.length_c   1.000
_cell.angle_alpha   90.00
_cell.angle_beta   90.00
_cell.angle_gamma   90.00
#
_symmetry.space_group_name_H-M   'P 1'
#
loop_
_entity.id
_entity.type
_entity.pdbx_description
1 polymer ?
#
loop_
_entity_poly.entity_id
_entity_poly.type
_entity_poly.pdbx_seq_one_letter_code
_entity_poly.pdbx_strand_id
1 'polypeptide(L)'
;MTRLVFDHLTNWITAAASEHSHDLAAHIEERTGASHRAALAALKRLVDAGWLVRSGTRARPVFAPGALRQVARSYTLYGLQEDLPWQRDFAPHFALPRQVERMIRHGFTELVNNAADHSGGSSVTVSLRQTPTHVQLLVSDDGIGVFDKICTAFQLEDPQHAMLELSKGRLTSAPDAHTGRGLFFSSQLADVFDIHANNTAYQRRAWESAGWKKGRALPRQGSSIYMAIALNTTRTLDGVMEAWSLQGDGIEFDQTVVQLKLLAGEGQALDSRAQARRVGLRLTTFKRAQIDFDGVTDVGHGFTDELFRVFAKANPQIELVAVNTTPRIEALIKSARAG
;
A
#
# COMPACT_ATOMS: atom_id res chain seq x y z
N MET A 1 4.11 23.78 34.20
CA MET A 1 5.14 23.49 33.16
C MET A 1 4.58 22.45 32.22
N THR A 2 4.62 22.68 30.91
CA THR A 2 4.18 21.72 29.89
C THR A 2 5.06 20.47 29.94
N ARG A 3 4.45 19.28 30.07
CA ARG A 3 5.19 18.00 30.05
C ARG A 3 5.41 17.60 28.59
N LEU A 4 6.69 17.51 28.20
CA LEU A 4 7.06 17.01 26.88
C LEU A 4 6.77 15.50 26.79
N VAL A 5 5.81 15.14 25.93
CA VAL A 5 5.48 13.75 25.59
C VAL A 5 6.44 13.30 24.49
N PHE A 6 7.18 12.23 24.75
CA PHE A 6 8.25 11.75 23.88
C PHE A 6 7.74 11.42 22.47
N ASP A 7 6.64 10.67 22.38
CA ASP A 7 6.05 10.25 21.10
C ASP A 7 5.53 11.41 20.25
N HIS A 8 5.16 12.54 20.89
CA HIS A 8 4.78 13.74 20.15
C HIS A 8 5.99 14.46 19.55
N LEU A 9 7.14 14.41 20.22
CA LEU A 9 8.38 15.00 19.70
C LEU A 9 8.88 14.25 18.48
N THR A 10 8.81 12.92 18.48
CA THR A 10 9.33 12.08 17.39
C THR A 10 8.65 12.37 16.05
N ASN A 11 7.40 12.87 16.06
CA ASN A 11 6.64 13.20 14.85
C ASN A 11 7.23 14.37 14.03
N TRP A 12 8.06 15.22 14.64
CA TRP A 12 8.59 16.43 13.98
C TRP A 12 10.05 16.74 14.28
N ILE A 13 10.67 16.03 15.22
CA ILE A 13 12.05 16.31 15.63
C ILE A 13 13.06 16.12 14.49
N THR A 14 12.80 15.20 13.56
CA THR A 14 13.66 14.96 12.39
C THR A 14 13.77 16.20 11.51
N ALA A 15 12.63 16.82 11.18
CA ALA A 15 12.59 18.04 10.39
C ALA A 15 13.24 19.20 11.16
N ALA A 16 12.84 19.39 12.43
CA ALA A 16 13.39 20.44 13.27
C ALA A 16 14.92 20.33 13.44
N ALA A 17 15.47 19.13 13.59
CA ALA A 17 16.94 18.96 13.68
C ALA A 17 17.67 19.23 12.36
N SER A 18 16.99 19.11 11.22
CA SER A 18 17.55 19.48 9.91
C SER A 18 17.56 21.00 9.72
N GLU A 19 16.51 21.67 10.19
CA GLU A 19 16.28 23.12 9.99
C GLU A 19 16.94 23.98 11.09
N HIS A 20 16.97 23.48 12.32
CA HIS A 20 17.40 24.18 13.55
C HIS A 20 18.58 23.47 14.22
N SER A 21 19.59 23.07 13.44
CA SER A 21 20.71 22.23 13.93
C SER A 21 21.51 22.86 15.09
N HIS A 22 21.61 24.19 15.13
CA HIS A 22 22.37 24.95 16.13
C HIS A 22 21.54 25.46 17.32
N ASP A 23 20.23 25.55 17.15
CA ASP A 23 19.27 26.21 18.05
C ASP A 23 18.08 25.31 18.42
N LEU A 24 18.18 24.00 18.18
CA LEU A 24 17.10 23.03 18.39
C LEU A 24 16.46 23.09 19.79
N ALA A 25 17.24 23.39 20.82
CA ALA A 25 16.71 23.56 22.19
C ALA A 25 15.74 24.75 22.27
N ALA A 26 16.15 25.91 21.73
CA ALA A 26 15.31 27.11 21.68
C ALA A 26 14.07 26.88 20.81
N HIS A 27 14.22 26.19 19.68
CA HIS A 27 13.07 25.82 18.84
C HIS A 27 12.06 24.92 19.57
N ILE A 28 12.53 23.94 20.35
CA ILE A 28 11.64 23.11 21.19
C ILE A 28 10.90 23.98 22.22
N GLU A 29 11.60 24.92 22.87
CA GLU A 29 11.00 25.82 23.85
C GLU A 29 9.90 26.68 23.23
N GLU A 30 10.20 27.34 22.11
CA GLU A 30 9.24 28.18 21.38
C GLU A 30 8.01 27.39 20.97
N ARG A 31 8.21 26.20 20.40
CA ARG A 31 7.11 25.38 19.87
C ARG A 31 6.22 24.75 20.94
N THR A 32 6.77 24.50 22.14
CA THR A 32 6.07 23.69 23.17
C THR A 32 5.77 24.44 24.47
N GLY A 33 6.36 25.61 24.68
CA GLY A 33 6.32 26.34 25.94
C GLY A 33 7.03 25.62 27.11
N ALA A 34 7.85 24.60 26.82
CA ALA A 34 8.65 23.92 27.83
C ALA A 34 9.81 24.79 28.31
N SER A 35 10.33 24.54 29.53
CA SER A 35 11.53 25.22 30.00
C SER A 35 12.79 24.71 29.29
N HIS A 36 13.81 25.54 29.18
CA HIS A 36 15.13 25.14 28.63
C HIS A 36 15.68 23.86 29.25
N ARG A 37 15.55 23.69 30.58
CA ARG A 37 15.98 22.45 31.26
C ARG A 37 15.20 21.21 30.77
N ALA A 38 13.89 21.35 30.54
CA ALA A 38 13.07 20.27 30.00
C ALA A 38 13.41 19.97 28.53
N ALA A 39 13.66 21.00 27.71
CA ALA A 39 14.11 20.85 26.33
C ALA A 39 15.44 20.10 26.24
N LEU A 40 16.45 20.48 27.03
CA LEU A 40 17.73 19.77 27.08
C LEU A 40 17.59 18.32 27.55
N ALA A 41 16.73 18.05 28.55
CA ALA A 41 16.47 16.69 29.00
C ALA A 41 15.79 15.85 27.90
N ALA A 42 14.86 16.43 27.14
CA ALA A 42 14.24 15.77 25.99
C ALA A 42 15.24 15.49 24.88
N LEU A 43 16.09 16.46 24.52
CA LEU A 43 17.16 16.29 23.53
C LEU A 43 18.12 15.16 23.91
N LYS A 44 18.53 15.10 25.18
CA LYS A 44 19.35 13.98 25.65
C LYS A 44 18.64 12.64 25.44
N ARG A 45 17.37 12.52 25.83
CA ARG A 45 16.59 11.28 25.64
C ARG A 45 16.45 10.90 24.16
N LEU A 46 16.28 11.89 23.27
CA LEU A 46 16.19 11.69 21.82
C LEU A 46 17.52 11.22 21.22
N VAL A 47 18.65 11.72 21.72
CA VAL A 47 19.99 11.24 21.35
C VAL A 47 20.20 9.81 21.84
N ASP A 48 19.91 9.55 23.12
CA ASP A 48 20.07 8.21 23.72
C ASP A 48 19.19 7.16 23.02
N ALA A 49 18.02 7.57 22.50
CA ALA A 49 17.10 6.73 21.75
C ALA A 49 17.40 6.62 20.23
N GLY A 50 18.42 7.33 19.72
CA GLY A 50 18.84 7.25 18.31
C GLY A 50 18.03 8.08 17.31
N TRP A 51 17.15 8.97 17.79
CA TRP A 51 16.41 9.94 16.96
C TRP A 51 17.27 11.14 16.55
N LEU A 52 18.28 11.46 17.35
CA LEU A 52 19.21 12.54 17.10
C LEU A 52 20.64 12.04 17.25
N VAL A 53 21.55 12.67 16.53
CA VAL A 53 22.98 12.64 16.83
C VAL A 53 23.40 14.03 17.30
N ARG A 54 24.33 14.06 18.25
CA ARG A 54 24.89 15.30 18.78
C ARG A 54 26.37 15.36 18.46
N SER A 55 26.80 16.49 17.92
CA SER A 55 28.19 16.84 17.68
C SER A 55 28.50 18.24 18.23
N GLY A 56 29.69 18.75 17.94
CA GLY A 56 30.14 20.06 18.43
C GLY A 56 30.59 20.04 19.89
N THR A 57 30.78 21.23 20.46
CA THR A 57 31.27 21.37 21.84
C THR A 57 30.12 21.34 22.85
N ARG A 58 30.45 21.24 24.14
CA ARG A 58 29.44 21.34 25.20
C ARG A 58 28.71 22.69 25.19
N ALA A 59 29.41 23.77 24.85
CA ALA A 59 28.87 25.13 24.82
C ALA A 59 28.12 25.46 23.51
N ARG A 60 28.45 24.77 22.41
CA ARG A 60 27.82 24.93 21.09
C ARG A 60 27.48 23.55 20.52
N PRO A 61 26.44 22.89 21.06
CA PRO A 61 26.00 21.60 20.53
C PRO A 61 25.39 21.78 19.14
N VAL A 62 25.63 20.81 18.27
CA VAL A 62 24.97 20.71 16.96
C VAL A 62 24.20 19.41 16.93
N PHE A 63 22.91 19.48 16.64
CA PHE A 63 22.04 18.32 16.50
C PHE A 63 21.76 18.05 15.03
N ALA A 64 21.69 16.78 14.67
CA ALA A 64 21.25 16.33 13.36
C ALA A 64 20.35 15.09 13.50
N PRO A 65 19.54 14.77 12.49
CA PRO A 65 18.71 13.56 12.52
C PRO A 65 19.54 12.28 12.68
N GLY A 66 19.08 11.39 13.56
CA GLY A 66 19.70 10.10 13.83
C GLY A 66 19.33 9.01 12.82
N ALA A 67 19.51 7.75 13.24
CA ALA A 67 19.12 6.58 12.45
C ALA A 67 17.60 6.31 12.50
N LEU A 68 16.94 6.74 13.59
CA LEU A 68 15.49 6.83 13.65
C LEU A 68 15.05 8.18 13.14
N ARG A 69 14.15 8.18 12.16
CA ARG A 69 13.63 9.40 11.54
C ARG A 69 12.13 9.25 11.35
N GLN A 70 11.40 10.33 11.53
CA GLN A 70 9.98 10.38 11.28
C GLN A 70 9.56 11.82 10.98
N VAL A 71 8.67 11.93 10.01
CA VAL A 71 7.92 13.13 9.70
C VAL A 71 6.46 12.73 9.61
N ALA A 72 5.60 13.44 10.33
CA ALA A 72 4.15 13.32 10.20
C ALA A 72 3.55 14.71 9.93
N ARG A 73 2.73 14.80 8.87
CA ARG A 73 2.09 16.03 8.41
C ARG A 73 0.67 15.73 7.95
N SER A 74 -0.22 16.70 8.12
CA SER A 74 -1.59 16.66 7.61
C SER A 74 -1.77 17.76 6.57
N TYR A 75 -2.50 17.45 5.50
CA TYR A 75 -2.75 18.32 4.37
C TYR A 75 -4.24 18.38 4.09
N THR A 76 -4.73 19.54 3.64
CA THR A 76 -6.03 19.65 3.01
C THR A 76 -5.98 19.00 1.64
N LEU A 77 -7.01 18.22 1.29
CA LEU A 77 -7.06 17.50 0.01
C LEU A 77 -7.38 18.41 -1.18
N TYR A 78 -8.14 19.49 -0.95
CA TYR A 78 -8.52 20.43 -2.01
C TYR A 78 -7.28 21.07 -2.66
N GLY A 79 -7.08 20.78 -3.95
CA GLY A 79 -5.97 21.32 -4.74
C GLY A 79 -4.59 20.80 -4.35
N LEU A 80 -4.52 19.70 -3.58
CA LEU A 80 -3.25 19.11 -3.18
C LEU A 80 -2.50 18.56 -4.39
N GLN A 81 -1.28 19.03 -4.60
CA GLN A 81 -0.32 18.45 -5.56
C GLN A 81 0.61 17.54 -4.76
N GLU A 82 0.57 16.24 -5.02
CA GLU A 82 1.22 15.19 -4.24
C GLU A 82 2.74 15.25 -4.25
N ASP A 83 3.32 15.82 -5.30
CA ASP A 83 4.77 15.92 -5.47
C ASP A 83 5.37 16.97 -4.51
N LEU A 84 4.62 18.03 -4.19
CA LEU A 84 5.06 19.12 -3.32
C LEU A 84 5.30 18.66 -1.86
N PRO A 85 4.36 17.96 -1.17
CA PRO A 85 4.62 17.37 0.12
C PRO A 85 5.89 16.51 0.13
N TRP A 86 6.05 15.62 -0.86
CA TRP A 86 7.23 14.75 -0.93
C TRP A 86 8.52 15.57 -1.00
N GLN A 87 8.62 16.49 -1.97
CA GLN A 87 9.84 17.26 -2.23
C GLN A 87 10.21 18.19 -1.08
N ARG A 88 9.23 18.87 -0.49
CA ARG A 88 9.46 19.90 0.52
C ARG A 88 9.53 19.34 1.93
N ASP A 89 8.59 18.48 2.30
CA ASP A 89 8.32 18.15 3.70
C ASP A 89 8.88 16.78 4.10
N PHE A 90 9.21 15.91 3.15
CA PHE A 90 9.66 14.54 3.43
C PHE A 90 11.09 14.28 2.94
N ALA A 91 11.33 14.30 1.62
CA ALA A 91 12.59 13.87 1.01
C ALA A 91 13.87 14.44 1.68
N PRO A 92 13.94 15.73 2.07
CA PRO A 92 15.15 16.29 2.68
C PRO A 92 15.52 15.69 4.05
N HIS A 93 14.58 15.04 4.73
CA HIS A 93 14.75 14.60 6.11
C HIS A 93 15.07 13.12 6.27
N PHE A 94 15.09 12.34 5.19
CA PHE A 94 15.37 10.90 5.23
C PHE A 94 16.70 10.57 4.54
N ALA A 95 17.33 9.49 5.00
CA ALA A 95 18.59 9.00 4.43
C ALA A 95 18.35 7.58 3.93
N LEU A 96 17.84 7.46 2.71
CA LEU A 96 17.42 6.19 2.11
C LEU A 96 18.37 5.78 0.98
N PRO A 97 18.63 4.47 0.78
CA PRO A 97 19.24 4.00 -0.45
C PRO A 97 18.42 4.44 -1.66
N ARG A 98 19.09 4.87 -2.74
CA ARG A 98 18.45 5.49 -3.92
C ARG A 98 17.30 4.65 -4.48
N GLN A 99 17.47 3.33 -4.55
CA GLN A 99 16.43 2.42 -5.03
C GLN A 99 15.21 2.40 -4.11
N VAL A 100 15.41 2.40 -2.79
CA VAL A 100 14.35 2.43 -1.78
C VAL A 100 13.63 3.77 -1.80
N GLU A 101 14.37 4.88 -1.93
CA GLU A 101 13.81 6.22 -2.08
C GLU A 101 12.87 6.30 -3.29
N ARG A 102 13.27 5.74 -4.43
CA ARG A 102 12.44 5.70 -5.64
C ARG A 102 11.15 4.91 -5.41
N MET A 103 11.23 3.76 -4.74
CA MET A 103 10.05 2.92 -4.45
C MET A 103 9.10 3.62 -3.48
N ILE A 104 9.61 4.18 -2.37
CA ILE A 104 8.77 4.83 -1.37
C ILE A 104 8.18 6.14 -1.88
N ARG A 105 8.90 6.88 -2.74
CA ARG A 105 8.37 8.06 -3.43
C ARG A 105 7.19 7.69 -4.32
N HIS A 106 7.31 6.63 -5.12
CA HIS A 106 6.19 6.14 -5.94
C HIS A 106 4.99 5.76 -5.06
N GLY A 107 5.20 5.00 -3.99
CA GLY A 107 4.13 4.68 -3.03
C GLY A 107 3.51 5.93 -2.40
N PHE A 108 4.33 6.91 -2.01
CA PHE A 108 3.87 8.18 -1.45
C PHE A 108 2.94 8.92 -2.41
N THR A 109 3.39 9.16 -3.64
CA THR A 109 2.63 9.95 -4.62
C THR A 109 1.34 9.25 -5.02
N GLU A 110 1.38 7.93 -5.27
CA GLU A 110 0.18 7.17 -5.63
C GLU A 110 -0.86 7.13 -4.51
N LEU A 111 -0.43 7.01 -3.25
CA LEU A 111 -1.35 6.98 -2.10
C LEU A 111 -1.92 8.36 -1.76
N VAL A 112 -1.14 9.42 -1.91
CA VAL A 112 -1.63 10.80 -1.70
C VAL A 112 -2.58 11.21 -2.83
N ASN A 113 -2.28 10.88 -4.09
CA ASN A 113 -3.21 11.10 -5.20
C ASN A 113 -4.51 10.33 -5.02
N ASN A 114 -4.43 9.06 -4.60
CA ASN A 114 -5.65 8.28 -4.32
C ASN A 114 -6.53 8.98 -3.27
N ALA A 115 -5.91 9.51 -2.21
CA ALA A 115 -6.64 10.28 -1.20
C ALA A 115 -7.26 11.56 -1.79
N ALA A 116 -6.53 12.33 -2.59
CA ALA A 116 -7.01 13.57 -3.20
C ALA A 116 -8.15 13.34 -4.22
N ASP A 117 -7.99 12.35 -5.09
CA ASP A 117 -8.87 12.17 -6.26
C ASP A 117 -10.09 11.29 -5.97
N HIS A 118 -9.99 10.40 -4.98
CA HIS A 118 -10.99 9.33 -4.81
C HIS A 118 -11.66 9.27 -3.45
N SER A 119 -11.04 9.80 -2.39
CA SER A 119 -11.59 9.68 -1.03
C SER A 119 -12.87 10.49 -0.83
N GLY A 120 -13.00 11.64 -1.51
CA GLY A 120 -14.05 12.62 -1.20
C GLY A 120 -13.94 13.23 0.21
N GLY A 121 -12.80 13.04 0.88
CA GLY A 121 -12.52 13.58 2.20
C GLY A 121 -12.08 15.04 2.17
N SER A 122 -11.76 15.57 3.35
CA SER A 122 -11.26 16.94 3.54
C SER A 122 -9.76 16.99 3.79
N SER A 123 -9.19 15.92 4.36
CA SER A 123 -7.81 15.90 4.83
C SER A 123 -7.13 14.56 4.64
N VAL A 124 -5.81 14.60 4.48
CA VAL A 124 -4.93 13.43 4.51
C VAL A 124 -3.80 13.65 5.49
N THR A 125 -3.53 12.64 6.31
CA THR A 125 -2.35 12.60 7.18
C THR A 125 -1.35 11.62 6.61
N VAL A 126 -0.13 12.09 6.41
CA VAL A 126 0.98 11.28 5.92
C VAL A 126 2.05 11.21 7.00
N SER A 127 2.46 9.98 7.32
CA SER A 127 3.59 9.71 8.21
C SER A 127 4.59 8.82 7.51
N LEU A 128 5.83 9.29 7.39
CA LEU A 128 6.95 8.50 6.92
C LEU A 128 7.90 8.30 8.09
N ARG A 129 8.31 7.05 8.33
CA ARG A 129 9.23 6.67 9.39
C ARG A 129 10.35 5.82 8.82
N GLN A 130 11.59 6.12 9.18
CA GLN A 130 12.75 5.30 8.91
C GLN A 130 13.29 4.75 10.22
N THR A 131 13.61 3.46 10.17
CA THR A 131 14.35 2.71 11.19
C THR A 131 15.67 2.24 10.58
N PRO A 132 16.59 1.63 11.34
CA PRO A 132 17.83 1.10 10.75
C PRO A 132 17.61 0.02 9.68
N THR A 133 16.43 -0.63 9.66
CA THR A 133 16.16 -1.76 8.78
C THR A 133 15.04 -1.51 7.77
N HIS A 134 14.13 -0.56 8.03
CA HIS A 134 12.95 -0.33 7.17
C HIS A 134 12.62 1.15 7.03
N VAL A 135 12.00 1.49 5.89
CA VAL A 135 11.17 2.69 5.74
C VAL A 135 9.70 2.28 5.76
N GLN A 136 8.86 3.08 6.42
CA GLN A 136 7.47 2.81 6.73
C GLN A 136 6.64 4.05 6.41
N LEU A 137 5.71 3.92 5.47
CA LEU A 137 4.78 4.95 5.05
C LEU A 137 3.37 4.60 5.56
N LEU A 138 2.71 5.58 6.14
CA LEU A 138 1.29 5.54 6.49
C LEU A 138 0.61 6.75 5.85
N VAL A 139 -0.43 6.50 5.06
CA VAL A 139 -1.29 7.54 4.47
C VAL A 139 -2.73 7.28 4.93
N SER A 140 -3.33 8.27 5.58
CA SER A 140 -4.67 8.17 6.16
C SER A 140 -5.55 9.33 5.75
N ASP A 141 -6.63 9.08 5.01
CA ASP A 141 -7.67 10.05 4.67
C ASP A 141 -8.90 9.95 5.61
N ASP A 142 -9.75 10.97 5.58
CA ASP A 142 -11.01 11.05 6.32
C ASP A 142 -12.25 10.87 5.42
N GLY A 143 -12.08 10.28 4.23
CA GLY A 143 -13.10 10.19 3.20
C GLY A 143 -14.05 8.99 3.33
N ILE A 144 -14.57 8.54 2.19
CA ILE A 144 -15.55 7.46 2.08
C ILE A 144 -14.99 6.07 2.42
N GLY A 145 -13.66 5.87 2.29
CA GLY A 145 -13.02 4.57 2.44
C GLY A 145 -12.91 3.80 1.10
N VAL A 146 -11.73 3.22 0.86
CA VAL A 146 -11.38 2.61 -0.44
C VAL A 146 -12.33 1.49 -0.88
N PHE A 147 -12.78 0.63 0.03
CA PHE A 147 -13.68 -0.48 -0.33
C PHE A 147 -15.07 0.03 -0.69
N ASP A 148 -15.62 0.97 0.08
CA ASP A 148 -16.96 1.54 -0.19
C ASP A 148 -16.95 2.37 -1.48
N LYS A 149 -15.85 3.07 -1.78
CA LYS A 149 -15.62 3.74 -3.06
C LYS A 149 -15.67 2.74 -4.23
N ILE A 150 -14.94 1.63 -4.13
CA ILE A 150 -14.88 0.60 -5.17
C ILE A 150 -16.25 -0.08 -5.32
N CYS A 151 -16.91 -0.46 -4.23
CA CYS A 151 -18.23 -1.07 -4.28
C CYS A 151 -19.24 -0.15 -4.97
N THR A 152 -19.25 1.14 -4.63
CA THR A 152 -20.16 2.11 -5.26
C THR A 152 -19.85 2.29 -6.74
N ALA A 153 -18.58 2.46 -7.12
CA ALA A 153 -18.18 2.72 -8.51
C ALA A 153 -18.40 1.53 -9.44
N PHE A 154 -18.26 0.29 -8.93
CA PHE A 154 -18.35 -0.94 -9.72
C PHE A 154 -19.60 -1.77 -9.42
N GLN A 155 -20.54 -1.24 -8.63
CA GLN A 155 -21.78 -1.91 -8.22
C GLN A 155 -21.53 -3.29 -7.61
N LEU A 156 -20.52 -3.38 -6.73
CA LEU A 156 -20.16 -4.64 -6.07
C LEU A 156 -20.93 -4.79 -4.76
N GLU A 157 -21.25 -6.04 -4.43
CA GLU A 157 -22.09 -6.39 -3.28
C GLU A 157 -21.40 -6.12 -1.94
N ASP A 158 -20.09 -6.35 -1.85
CA ASP A 158 -19.36 -6.28 -0.58
C ASP A 158 -17.85 -5.96 -0.74
N PRO A 159 -17.17 -5.61 0.36
CA PRO A 159 -15.73 -5.34 0.35
C PRO A 159 -14.83 -6.51 -0.04
N GLN A 160 -15.30 -7.75 0.03
CA GLN A 160 -14.54 -8.92 -0.40
C GLN A 160 -14.44 -8.97 -1.93
N HIS A 161 -15.53 -8.69 -2.63
CA HIS A 161 -15.51 -8.51 -4.09
C HIS A 161 -14.68 -7.29 -4.49
N ALA A 162 -14.76 -6.18 -3.76
CA ALA A 162 -13.89 -5.03 -4.01
C ALA A 162 -12.40 -5.38 -3.87
N MET A 163 -12.04 -6.17 -2.86
CA MET A 163 -10.66 -6.64 -2.67
C MET A 163 -10.22 -7.56 -3.82
N LEU A 164 -11.09 -8.45 -4.32
CA LEU A 164 -10.79 -9.26 -5.50
C LEU A 164 -10.48 -8.36 -6.71
N GLU A 165 -11.33 -7.39 -7.01
CA GLU A 165 -11.11 -6.49 -8.15
C GLU A 165 -9.85 -5.63 -7.99
N LEU A 166 -9.54 -5.18 -6.78
CA LEU A 166 -8.32 -4.45 -6.46
C LEU A 166 -7.08 -5.34 -6.68
N SER A 167 -7.16 -6.61 -6.25
CA SER A 167 -6.06 -7.56 -6.38
C SER A 167 -5.70 -7.90 -7.82
N LYS A 168 -6.64 -7.76 -8.77
CA LYS A 168 -6.39 -7.94 -10.21
C LYS A 168 -5.55 -6.80 -10.78
N GLY A 169 -5.59 -5.60 -10.19
CA GLY A 169 -4.97 -4.39 -10.72
C GLY A 169 -5.77 -3.73 -11.84
N ARG A 170 -5.24 -2.64 -12.41
CA ARG A 170 -5.88 -1.75 -13.40
C ARG A 170 -7.25 -1.21 -12.94
N LEU A 171 -7.43 -0.98 -11.64
CA LEU A 171 -8.70 -0.59 -11.04
C LEU A 171 -8.74 0.93 -10.82
N THR A 172 -9.69 1.62 -11.43
CA THR A 172 -9.87 3.07 -11.32
C THR A 172 -11.34 3.44 -11.50
N SER A 173 -11.85 4.36 -10.68
CA SER A 173 -13.18 4.96 -10.88
C SER A 173 -13.16 6.17 -11.83
N ALA A 174 -11.99 6.58 -12.31
CA ALA A 174 -11.80 7.70 -13.22
C ALA A 174 -10.79 7.33 -14.33
N PRO A 175 -11.22 6.51 -15.32
CA PRO A 175 -10.33 5.96 -16.35
C PRO A 175 -9.72 6.99 -17.28
N ASP A 176 -10.35 8.16 -17.44
CA ASP A 176 -9.82 9.26 -18.26
C ASP A 176 -8.62 9.97 -17.60
N ALA A 177 -8.50 9.86 -16.26
CA ALA A 177 -7.46 10.52 -15.48
C ALA A 177 -6.41 9.54 -14.91
N HIS A 178 -6.79 8.28 -14.67
CA HIS A 178 -5.90 7.30 -14.04
C HIS A 178 -5.93 5.95 -14.73
N THR A 179 -4.76 5.31 -14.77
CA THR A 179 -4.57 3.96 -15.35
C THR A 179 -4.96 2.82 -14.40
N GLY A 180 -5.27 3.13 -13.14
CA GLY A 180 -5.59 2.13 -12.11
C GLY A 180 -4.41 1.27 -11.66
N ARG A 181 -3.18 1.77 -11.85
CA ARG A 181 -1.91 1.08 -11.57
C ARG A 181 -1.42 1.30 -10.13
N GLY A 182 -1.65 2.50 -9.58
CA GLY A 182 -1.01 3.01 -8.38
C GLY A 182 -1.06 2.11 -7.15
N LEU A 183 -2.26 1.82 -6.67
CA LEU A 183 -2.46 1.04 -5.45
C LEU A 183 -1.95 -0.40 -5.61
N PHE A 184 -2.10 -0.98 -6.80
CA PHE A 184 -1.60 -2.31 -7.11
C PHE A 184 -0.07 -2.35 -7.03
N PHE A 185 0.64 -1.50 -7.79
CA PHE A 185 2.11 -1.51 -7.76
C PHE A 185 2.66 -1.11 -6.40
N SER A 186 2.04 -0.16 -5.70
CA SER A 186 2.37 0.14 -4.30
C SER A 186 2.29 -1.13 -3.45
N SER A 187 1.21 -1.90 -3.54
CA SER A 187 1.11 -3.15 -2.79
C SER A 187 2.20 -4.16 -3.14
N GLN A 188 2.65 -4.23 -4.39
CA GLN A 188 3.69 -5.17 -4.84
C GLN A 188 5.11 -4.76 -4.42
N LEU A 189 5.37 -3.45 -4.32
CA LEU A 189 6.66 -2.92 -3.89
C LEU A 189 6.95 -3.19 -2.41
N ALA A 190 5.91 -3.21 -1.58
CA ALA A 190 6.02 -3.35 -0.13
C ALA A 190 6.35 -4.78 0.32
N ASP A 191 7.11 -4.89 1.40
CA ASP A 191 7.25 -6.13 2.17
C ASP A 191 6.01 -6.37 3.04
N VAL A 192 5.48 -5.29 3.61
CA VAL A 192 4.27 -5.28 4.43
C VAL A 192 3.34 -4.23 3.85
N PHE A 193 2.14 -4.63 3.46
CA PHE A 193 1.11 -3.72 2.97
C PHE A 193 -0.21 -3.98 3.68
N ASP A 194 -0.76 -2.98 4.34
CA ASP A 194 -2.05 -3.06 5.02
C ASP A 194 -2.99 -1.99 4.47
N ILE A 195 -4.22 -2.39 4.19
CA ILE A 195 -5.32 -1.50 3.81
C ILE A 195 -6.36 -1.62 4.91
N HIS A 196 -6.62 -0.53 5.60
CA HIS A 196 -7.75 -0.38 6.51
C HIS A 196 -8.70 0.65 5.91
N ALA A 197 -9.99 0.34 5.84
CA ALA A 197 -11.01 1.31 5.52
C ALA A 197 -12.32 0.99 6.22
N ASN A 198 -12.86 1.94 6.96
CA ASN A 198 -14.08 1.81 7.74
C ASN A 198 -14.01 0.57 8.67
N ASN A 199 -14.80 -0.46 8.38
CA ASN A 199 -14.87 -1.70 9.15
C ASN A 199 -14.21 -2.90 8.44
N THR A 200 -13.42 -2.65 7.39
CA THR A 200 -12.74 -3.67 6.59
C THR A 200 -11.24 -3.47 6.61
N ALA A 201 -10.49 -4.57 6.70
CA ALA A 201 -9.05 -4.54 6.54
C ALA A 201 -8.55 -5.74 5.74
N TYR A 202 -7.51 -5.51 4.94
CA TYR A 202 -6.75 -6.54 4.24
C TYR A 202 -5.26 -6.27 4.35
N GLN A 203 -4.48 -7.35 4.37
CA GLN A 203 -3.04 -7.29 4.48
C GLN A 203 -2.38 -8.21 3.45
N ARG A 204 -1.22 -7.79 2.96
CA ARG A 204 -0.32 -8.57 2.12
C ARG A 204 1.07 -8.56 2.73
N ARG A 205 1.72 -9.72 2.71
CA ARG A 205 3.11 -9.90 3.12
C ARG A 205 3.89 -10.47 1.95
N ALA A 206 5.02 -9.88 1.60
CA ALA A 206 5.75 -10.30 0.40
C ALA A 206 6.35 -11.71 0.49
N TRP A 207 6.54 -12.23 1.70
CA TRP A 207 7.06 -13.58 1.95
C TRP A 207 5.96 -14.66 2.01
N GLU A 208 4.69 -14.28 1.88
CA GLU A 208 3.58 -15.23 1.88
C GLU A 208 3.10 -15.47 0.45
N SER A 209 3.22 -16.72 -0.02
CA SER A 209 2.74 -17.13 -1.35
C SER A 209 1.24 -16.92 -1.52
N ALA A 210 0.49 -17.06 -0.42
CA ALA A 210 -0.95 -16.93 -0.43
C ALA A 210 -1.41 -15.51 -0.85
N GLY A 211 -0.58 -14.47 -0.81
CA GLY A 211 -1.00 -13.12 -1.21
C GLY A 211 -1.87 -12.42 -0.17
N TRP A 212 -3.06 -11.94 -0.56
CA TRP A 212 -3.91 -11.12 0.31
C TRP A 212 -4.63 -11.95 1.38
N LYS A 213 -4.78 -11.37 2.59
CA LYS A 213 -5.51 -11.96 3.72
C LYS A 213 -6.38 -10.91 4.39
N LYS A 214 -7.54 -11.33 4.92
CA LYS A 214 -8.40 -10.44 5.71
C LYS A 214 -7.68 -10.06 7.02
N GLY A 215 -7.63 -8.77 7.31
CA GLY A 215 -7.04 -8.22 8.51
C GLY A 215 -8.08 -7.98 9.61
N ARG A 216 -7.62 -7.56 10.79
CA ARG A 216 -8.50 -7.04 11.84
C ARG A 216 -8.77 -5.57 11.58
N ALA A 217 -10.02 -5.22 11.32
CA ALA A 217 -10.39 -3.83 11.10
C ALA A 217 -10.28 -3.02 12.39
N LEU A 218 -9.89 -1.75 12.23
CA LEU A 218 -9.99 -0.74 13.27
C LEU A 218 -11.12 0.19 12.83
N PRO A 219 -12.21 0.33 13.60
CA PRO A 219 -13.36 1.14 13.20
C PRO A 219 -12.94 2.60 13.11
N ARG A 220 -12.66 3.06 11.90
CA ARG A 220 -12.23 4.41 11.58
C ARG A 220 -12.74 4.78 10.20
N GLN A 221 -13.39 5.92 10.10
CA GLN A 221 -13.85 6.47 8.82
C GLN A 221 -12.65 6.79 7.90
N GLY A 222 -12.83 6.57 6.60
CA GLY A 222 -11.82 6.84 5.57
C GLY A 222 -10.94 5.63 5.31
N SER A 223 -9.83 5.85 4.63
CA SER A 223 -8.82 4.81 4.39
C SER A 223 -7.54 5.10 5.15
N SER A 224 -6.82 4.04 5.51
CA SER A 224 -5.48 4.09 6.06
C SER A 224 -4.66 2.98 5.43
N ILE A 225 -3.64 3.38 4.68
CA ILE A 225 -2.79 2.49 3.92
C ILE A 225 -1.39 2.55 4.52
N TYR A 226 -0.90 1.40 4.96
CA TYR A 226 0.44 1.22 5.49
C TYR A 226 1.29 0.43 4.50
N MET A 227 2.51 0.90 4.25
CA MET A 227 3.52 0.26 3.44
C MET A 227 4.84 0.25 4.21
N ALA A 228 5.53 -0.89 4.25
CA ALA A 228 6.93 -0.95 4.70
C ALA A 228 7.83 -1.62 3.67
N ILE A 229 9.04 -1.10 3.54
CA ILE A 229 10.10 -1.60 2.65
C ILE A 229 11.40 -1.71 3.45
N ALA A 230 12.04 -2.88 3.38
CA ALA A 230 13.36 -3.11 3.96
C ALA A 230 14.43 -2.28 3.24
N LEU A 231 15.31 -1.63 4.00
CA LEU A 231 16.36 -0.77 3.44
C LEU A 231 17.41 -1.56 2.66
N ASN A 232 17.57 -2.85 2.93
CA ASN A 232 18.50 -3.76 2.23
C ASN A 232 17.82 -4.56 1.10
N THR A 233 16.61 -4.19 0.68
CA THR A 233 15.88 -4.91 -0.37
C THR A 233 16.64 -4.89 -1.70
N THR A 234 16.59 -6.00 -2.42
CA THR A 234 17.07 -6.12 -3.81
C THR A 234 15.97 -5.80 -4.82
N ARG A 235 14.72 -5.65 -4.35
CA ARG A 235 13.59 -5.27 -5.19
C ARG A 235 13.79 -3.86 -5.74
N THR A 236 13.37 -3.65 -6.98
CA THR A 236 13.36 -2.33 -7.61
C THR A 236 11.97 -2.03 -8.15
N LEU A 237 11.68 -0.74 -8.37
CA LEU A 237 10.43 -0.33 -9.03
C LEU A 237 10.28 -0.98 -10.40
N ASP A 238 11.37 -0.94 -11.19
CA ASP A 238 11.39 -1.51 -12.55
C ASP A 238 11.18 -3.02 -12.52
N GLY A 239 11.91 -3.76 -11.67
CA GLY A 239 11.78 -5.21 -11.58
C GLY A 239 10.38 -5.67 -11.14
N VAL A 240 9.67 -4.87 -10.33
CA VAL A 240 8.26 -5.13 -10.03
C VAL A 240 7.40 -4.88 -11.26
N MET A 241 7.59 -3.78 -11.99
CA MET A 241 6.82 -3.50 -13.20
C MET A 241 7.06 -4.55 -14.29
N GLU A 242 8.31 -4.96 -14.51
CA GLU A 242 8.73 -6.01 -15.45
C GLU A 242 7.99 -7.32 -15.18
N ALA A 243 7.82 -7.71 -13.92
CA ALA A 243 7.09 -8.93 -13.53
C ALA A 243 5.61 -8.93 -13.96
N TRP A 244 5.03 -7.77 -14.27
CA TRP A 244 3.63 -7.62 -14.71
C TRP A 244 3.51 -7.21 -16.18
N SER A 245 4.62 -7.20 -16.93
CA SER A 245 4.67 -7.07 -18.39
C SER A 245 4.97 -8.43 -19.02
N LEU A 246 4.16 -8.88 -19.98
CA LEU A 246 4.45 -10.12 -20.71
C LEU A 246 5.76 -10.05 -21.51
N GLN A 247 6.17 -8.86 -21.93
CA GLN A 247 7.46 -8.64 -22.62
C GLN A 247 8.64 -8.54 -21.63
N GLY A 248 8.36 -8.42 -20.34
CA GLY A 248 9.39 -8.24 -19.31
C GLY A 248 10.11 -6.89 -19.34
N ASP A 249 9.52 -5.88 -20.01
CA ASP A 249 10.07 -4.52 -20.14
C ASP A 249 9.52 -3.52 -19.10
N GLY A 250 8.49 -3.93 -18.36
CA GLY A 250 7.81 -3.11 -17.35
C GLY A 250 6.91 -1.98 -17.89
N ILE A 251 6.75 -1.89 -19.22
CA ILE A 251 5.94 -0.84 -19.85
C ILE A 251 4.46 -1.18 -19.73
N GLU A 252 4.07 -2.30 -20.33
CA GLU A 252 2.69 -2.78 -20.29
C GLU A 252 2.35 -3.43 -18.95
N PHE A 253 1.12 -3.24 -18.48
CA PHE A 253 0.53 -4.02 -17.39
C PHE A 253 -0.54 -4.93 -17.96
N ASP A 254 -0.11 -5.99 -18.63
CA ASP A 254 -0.95 -6.84 -19.47
C ASP A 254 -1.09 -8.28 -18.97
N GLN A 255 -0.54 -8.59 -17.80
CA GLN A 255 -0.84 -9.82 -17.08
C GLN A 255 -1.30 -9.59 -15.64
N THR A 256 -2.09 -10.52 -15.10
CA THR A 256 -2.55 -10.49 -13.72
C THR A 256 -2.60 -11.89 -13.09
N VAL A 257 -2.72 -11.96 -11.77
CA VAL A 257 -2.96 -13.18 -10.99
C VAL A 257 -4.23 -13.00 -10.17
N VAL A 258 -5.17 -13.92 -10.32
CA VAL A 258 -6.45 -13.91 -9.60
C VAL A 258 -6.41 -14.99 -8.51
N GLN A 259 -6.33 -14.55 -7.26
CA GLN A 259 -6.31 -15.45 -6.09
C GLN A 259 -7.73 -15.87 -5.74
N LEU A 260 -8.12 -17.10 -6.11
CA LEU A 260 -9.49 -17.58 -5.93
C LEU A 260 -9.92 -17.70 -4.46
N LYS A 261 -8.97 -17.91 -3.55
CA LYS A 261 -9.19 -17.86 -2.10
C LYS A 261 -9.66 -16.50 -1.56
N LEU A 262 -9.65 -15.43 -2.36
CA LEU A 262 -10.33 -14.17 -1.99
C LEU A 262 -11.84 -14.26 -2.15
N LEU A 263 -12.34 -15.16 -3.00
CA LEU A 263 -13.77 -15.45 -3.15
C LEU A 263 -14.20 -16.65 -2.32
N ALA A 264 -13.40 -17.71 -2.34
CA ALA A 264 -13.61 -18.87 -1.48
C ALA A 264 -13.15 -18.51 -0.06
N GLY A 265 -14.08 -18.36 0.89
CA GLY A 265 -13.69 -18.35 2.30
C GLY A 265 -12.90 -19.63 2.64
N GLU A 266 -12.14 -19.65 3.74
CA GLU A 266 -11.35 -20.84 4.12
C GLU A 266 -12.23 -22.11 4.11
N GLY A 267 -11.87 -23.07 3.25
CA GLY A 267 -12.57 -24.36 3.11
C GLY A 267 -13.86 -24.34 2.29
N GLN A 268 -14.25 -23.21 1.67
CA GLN A 268 -15.43 -23.13 0.81
C GLN A 268 -15.15 -23.54 -0.64
N ALA A 269 -16.05 -24.31 -1.23
CA ALA A 269 -16.00 -24.65 -2.64
C ALA A 269 -16.49 -23.49 -3.54
N LEU A 270 -15.97 -23.45 -4.77
CA LEU A 270 -16.44 -22.54 -5.82
C LEU A 270 -17.29 -23.31 -6.82
N ASP A 271 -18.60 -23.34 -6.62
CA ASP A 271 -19.50 -24.21 -7.40
C ASP A 271 -20.28 -23.50 -8.49
N SER A 272 -20.55 -22.20 -8.32
CA SER A 272 -21.53 -21.50 -9.14
C SER A 272 -20.94 -20.78 -10.35
N ARG A 273 -21.74 -20.66 -11.41
CA ARG A 273 -21.44 -19.80 -12.56
C ARG A 273 -21.34 -18.32 -12.17
N ALA A 274 -22.11 -17.89 -11.16
CA ALA A 274 -22.05 -16.51 -10.68
C ALA A 274 -20.67 -16.18 -10.09
N GLN A 275 -20.07 -17.09 -9.31
CA GLN A 275 -18.70 -16.94 -8.81
C GLN A 275 -17.69 -16.86 -9.97
N ALA A 276 -17.83 -17.71 -10.98
CA ALA A 276 -16.97 -17.67 -12.17
C ALA A 276 -17.07 -16.34 -12.94
N ARG A 277 -18.28 -15.78 -13.09
CA ARG A 277 -18.46 -14.45 -13.70
C ARG A 277 -17.79 -13.33 -12.90
N ARG A 278 -17.85 -13.39 -11.57
CA ARG A 278 -17.13 -12.44 -10.69
C ARG A 278 -15.61 -12.55 -10.86
N VAL A 279 -15.07 -13.76 -11.00
CA VAL A 279 -13.66 -13.98 -11.36
C VAL A 279 -13.34 -13.35 -12.71
N GLY A 280 -14.16 -13.60 -13.73
CA GLY A 280 -13.96 -13.11 -15.10
C GLY A 280 -14.11 -11.59 -15.27
N LEU A 281 -14.78 -10.90 -14.33
CA LEU A 281 -14.99 -9.46 -14.39
C LEU A 281 -13.66 -8.73 -14.57
N ARG A 282 -13.61 -7.78 -15.51
CA ARG A 282 -12.45 -6.95 -15.88
C ARG A 282 -11.19 -7.70 -16.36
N LEU A 283 -11.19 -9.03 -16.44
CA LEU A 283 -10.01 -9.75 -16.93
C LEU A 283 -9.67 -9.41 -18.38
N THR A 284 -10.65 -9.02 -19.20
CA THR A 284 -10.43 -8.56 -20.59
C THR A 284 -9.54 -7.33 -20.72
N THR A 285 -9.23 -6.64 -19.62
CA THR A 285 -8.22 -5.56 -19.60
C THR A 285 -6.78 -6.07 -19.61
N PHE A 286 -6.57 -7.39 -19.50
CA PHE A 286 -5.28 -8.06 -19.56
C PHE A 286 -5.21 -8.98 -20.79
N LYS A 287 -4.00 -9.30 -21.23
CA LYS A 287 -3.73 -10.32 -22.26
C LYS A 287 -3.56 -11.71 -21.64
N ARG A 288 -3.16 -11.79 -20.37
CA ARG A 288 -3.00 -13.06 -19.65
C ARG A 288 -3.48 -12.94 -18.20
N ALA A 289 -4.25 -13.92 -17.73
CA ALA A 289 -4.60 -14.03 -16.32
C ALA A 289 -4.26 -15.43 -15.80
N GLN A 290 -3.45 -15.48 -14.75
CA GLN A 290 -3.25 -16.69 -13.99
C GLN A 290 -4.40 -16.81 -12.97
N ILE A 291 -5.12 -17.92 -13.02
CA ILE A 291 -6.18 -18.25 -12.09
C ILE A 291 -5.57 -19.18 -11.03
N ASP A 292 -5.34 -18.63 -9.85
CA ASP A 292 -4.62 -19.29 -8.76
C ASP A 292 -5.59 -20.02 -7.82
N PHE A 293 -5.47 -21.35 -7.80
CA PHE A 293 -6.27 -22.26 -6.98
C PHE A 293 -5.63 -22.58 -5.63
N ASP A 294 -4.53 -21.93 -5.24
CA ASP A 294 -3.93 -22.12 -3.92
C ASP A 294 -4.96 -21.85 -2.81
N GLY A 295 -5.08 -22.80 -1.88
CA GLY A 295 -6.07 -22.78 -0.80
C GLY A 295 -7.52 -23.10 -1.20
N VAL A 296 -7.80 -23.42 -2.46
CA VAL A 296 -9.13 -23.86 -2.92
C VAL A 296 -9.23 -25.39 -2.83
N THR A 297 -10.19 -25.87 -2.03
CA THR A 297 -10.37 -27.32 -1.79
C THR A 297 -11.02 -28.03 -2.97
N ASP A 298 -12.03 -27.40 -3.59
CA ASP A 298 -12.81 -27.98 -4.68
C ASP A 298 -13.52 -26.91 -5.51
N VAL A 299 -13.89 -27.25 -6.73
CA VAL A 299 -14.69 -26.41 -7.62
C VAL A 299 -15.77 -27.23 -8.32
N GLY A 300 -16.91 -26.60 -8.60
CA GLY A 300 -18.01 -27.22 -9.33
C GLY A 300 -17.81 -27.19 -10.85
N HIS A 301 -18.54 -28.08 -11.54
CA HIS A 301 -18.64 -28.07 -13.00
C HIS A 301 -19.16 -26.73 -13.53
N GLY A 302 -20.14 -26.12 -12.85
CA GLY A 302 -20.70 -24.82 -13.26
C GLY A 302 -19.64 -23.72 -13.27
N PHE A 303 -18.80 -23.65 -12.24
CA PHE A 303 -17.71 -22.69 -12.15
C PHE A 303 -16.68 -22.88 -13.28
N THR A 304 -16.21 -24.11 -13.47
CA THR A 304 -15.18 -24.41 -14.48
C THR A 304 -15.68 -24.23 -15.91
N ASP A 305 -16.91 -24.64 -16.19
CA ASP A 305 -17.58 -24.44 -17.48
C ASP A 305 -17.73 -22.96 -17.83
N GLU A 306 -18.21 -22.14 -16.88
CA GLU A 306 -18.40 -20.72 -17.11
C GLU A 306 -17.07 -19.99 -17.35
N LEU A 307 -16.03 -20.26 -16.54
CA LEU A 307 -14.77 -19.53 -16.63
C LEU A 307 -13.88 -20.01 -17.78
N PHE A 308 -13.68 -21.32 -17.92
CA PHE A 308 -12.69 -21.86 -18.86
C PHE A 308 -13.26 -22.24 -20.23
N ARG A 309 -14.58 -22.28 -20.39
CA ARG A 309 -15.24 -22.49 -21.70
C ARG A 309 -16.02 -21.27 -22.14
N VAL A 310 -17.04 -20.86 -21.39
CA VAL A 310 -17.94 -19.76 -21.81
C VAL A 310 -17.20 -18.43 -21.90
N PHE A 311 -16.57 -18.01 -20.80
CA PHE A 311 -15.82 -16.75 -20.75
C PHE A 311 -14.61 -16.77 -21.68
N ALA A 312 -13.81 -17.85 -21.66
CA ALA A 312 -12.64 -17.98 -22.52
C ALA A 312 -12.99 -17.94 -24.02
N LYS A 313 -14.07 -18.61 -24.44
CA LYS A 313 -14.55 -18.57 -25.83
C LYS A 313 -15.07 -17.19 -26.24
N ALA A 314 -15.74 -16.49 -25.32
CA ALA A 314 -16.24 -15.13 -25.57
C ALA A 314 -15.10 -14.09 -25.62
N ASN A 315 -13.94 -14.39 -25.03
CA ASN A 315 -12.83 -13.46 -24.88
C ASN A 315 -11.49 -14.08 -25.33
N PRO A 316 -11.33 -14.39 -26.63
CA PRO A 316 -10.12 -15.05 -27.15
C PRO A 316 -8.84 -14.20 -27.03
N GLN A 317 -8.98 -12.90 -26.78
CA GLN A 317 -7.87 -11.96 -26.59
C GLN A 317 -7.12 -12.12 -25.26
N ILE A 318 -7.70 -12.86 -24.31
CA ILE A 318 -7.07 -13.15 -23.01
C ILE A 318 -6.79 -14.64 -22.85
N GLU A 319 -5.54 -14.97 -22.49
CA GLU A 319 -5.15 -16.31 -22.08
C GLU A 319 -5.46 -16.53 -20.59
N LEU A 320 -6.26 -17.56 -20.28
CA LEU A 320 -6.48 -18.02 -18.90
C LEU A 320 -5.60 -19.22 -18.58
N VAL A 321 -4.71 -19.07 -17.60
CA VAL A 321 -3.79 -20.12 -17.15
C VAL A 321 -4.15 -20.55 -15.74
N ALA A 322 -4.56 -21.80 -15.54
CA ALA A 322 -4.80 -22.33 -14.21
C ALA A 322 -3.47 -22.70 -13.54
N VAL A 323 -3.26 -22.29 -12.29
CA VAL A 323 -2.07 -22.60 -11.49
C VAL A 323 -2.47 -23.11 -10.10
N ASN A 324 -1.59 -23.88 -9.45
CA ASN A 324 -1.83 -24.45 -8.12
C ASN A 324 -3.09 -25.32 -8.02
N THR A 325 -3.46 -26.03 -9.10
CA THR A 325 -4.63 -26.90 -9.15
C THR A 325 -4.39 -28.25 -8.46
N THR A 326 -5.44 -28.82 -7.87
CA THR A 326 -5.46 -30.25 -7.53
C THR A 326 -5.75 -31.10 -8.77
N PRO A 327 -5.42 -32.41 -8.78
CA PRO A 327 -5.72 -33.29 -9.93
C PRO A 327 -7.20 -33.31 -10.32
N ARG A 328 -8.11 -33.17 -9.34
CA ARG A 328 -9.54 -33.10 -9.59
C ARG A 328 -9.93 -31.79 -10.29
N ILE A 329 -9.41 -30.66 -9.82
CA ILE A 329 -9.65 -29.34 -10.43
C ILE A 329 -9.11 -29.34 -11.88
N GLU A 330 -7.92 -29.89 -12.09
CA GLU A 330 -7.32 -30.01 -13.42
C GLU A 330 -8.19 -30.84 -14.38
N ALA A 331 -8.72 -31.98 -13.93
CA ALA A 331 -9.63 -32.82 -14.72
C ALA A 331 -10.92 -32.07 -15.09
N LEU A 332 -11.49 -31.28 -14.17
CA LEU A 332 -12.69 -30.47 -14.43
C LEU A 332 -12.42 -29.36 -15.45
N ILE A 333 -11.29 -28.66 -15.33
CA ILE A 333 -10.89 -27.62 -16.28
C ILE A 333 -10.66 -28.22 -17.67
N LYS A 334 -9.99 -29.38 -17.75
CA LYS A 334 -9.77 -30.10 -19.02
C LYS A 334 -11.10 -30.51 -19.65
N SER A 335 -12.04 -31.02 -18.86
CA SER A 335 -13.38 -31.38 -19.32
C SER A 335 -14.14 -30.16 -19.86
N ALA A 336 -14.14 -29.05 -19.12
CA ALA A 336 -14.77 -27.80 -19.54
C ALA A 336 -14.20 -27.28 -20.87
N ARG A 337 -12.88 -27.32 -21.08
CA ARG A 337 -12.23 -26.87 -22.31
C ARG A 337 -12.51 -27.76 -23.54
N ALA A 338 -12.91 -29.02 -23.33
CA ALA A 338 -13.19 -29.96 -24.40
C ALA A 338 -14.62 -29.87 -24.95
N GLY A 339 -15.55 -29.29 -24.19
CA GLY A 339 -16.93 -29.00 -24.63
C GLY A 339 -17.07 -27.65 -25.32
#